data_AF-A0A3D8GQ73-F1
#
_entry.id   AF-A0A3D8GQ73-F1
#
_cell.length_a   1.000
_cell.length_b   1.000
_cell.length_c   1.000
_cell.angle_alpha   90.00
_cell.angle_beta   90.00
_cell.angle_gamma   90.00
#
_symmetry.space_group_name_H-M   'P 1'
#
loop_
_entity.id
_entity.type
_entity.pdbx_description
1 polymer ?
#
loop_
_entity_poly.entity_id
_entity_poly.type
_entity_poly.pdbx_seq_one_letter_code
_entity_poly.pdbx_strand_id
1 'polypeptide(L)' 'MYKKVCNECSKPSYSSCETGTWLCPVCGADITRVNLQAPETRGMPGRLQYLATGFPKEAILSTERELV' A
#
# COMPACT_ATOMS: atom_id res chain seq x y z
N MET A 1 5.60 -6.97 2.43
CA MET A 1 6.93 -6.53 2.87
C MET A 1 7.00 -5.03 2.68
N TYR A 2 7.19 -4.30 3.77
CA TYR A 2 7.13 -2.84 3.80
C TYR A 2 8.54 -2.24 3.65
N LYS A 3 8.63 -1.07 3.01
CA LYS A 3 9.89 -0.36 2.77
C LYS A 3 9.80 1.07 3.31
N LYS A 4 10.80 1.51 4.06
CA LYS A 4 11.04 2.92 4.43
C LYS A 4 12.43 3.33 3.99
N VAL A 5 12.64 4.62 3.71
CA VAL A 5 13.97 5.16 3.39
C VAL A 5 14.44 6.01 4.55
N CYS A 6 15.59 5.71 5.12
CA CYS A 6 16.12 6.49 6.23
C CYS A 6 16.52 7.89 5.76
N ASN A 7 16.10 8.93 6.47
CA ASN A 7 16.48 10.31 6.13
C ASN A 7 17.96 10.61 6.42
N GLU A 8 18.56 9.91 7.38
CA GLU A 8 19.96 10.15 7.81
C GLU A 8 20.98 9.54 6.83
N CYS A 9 20.78 8.27 6.47
CA CYS A 9 21.73 7.54 5.61
C CYS A 9 21.21 7.28 4.20
N SER A 10 19.99 7.70 3.90
CA SER A 10 19.31 7.50 2.60
C SER A 10 19.20 6.05 2.15
N LYS A 11 19.39 5.09 3.07
CA LYS A 11 19.33 3.65 2.76
C LYS A 11 17.91 3.10 2.98
N PRO A 12 17.48 2.14 2.14
CA PRO A 12 16.20 1.46 2.33
C PRO A 12 16.28 0.53 3.54
N SER A 13 15.22 0.55 4.35
CA SER A 13 14.97 -0.36 5.44
C SER A 13 13.71 -1.15 5.11
N TYR A 14 13.76 -2.47 5.32
CA TYR A 14 12.64 -3.37 5.05
C TYR A 14 12.14 -3.99 6.34
N SER A 15 10.81 -4.09 6.48
CA SER A 15 10.16 -4.70 7.64
C SER A 15 8.99 -5.55 7.19
N SER A 16 8.70 -6.58 7.98
CA SER A 16 7.50 -7.41 7.81
C SER A 16 6.25 -6.73 8.34
N CYS A 17 6.40 -5.72 9.20
CA CYS A 17 5.30 -4.97 9.81
C CYS A 17 5.34 -3.50 9.39
N GLU A 18 4.17 -2.90 9.16
CA GLU A 18 4.04 -1.46 8.89
C GLU A 18 4.05 -0.61 10.16
N THR A 19 3.57 -1.18 11.27
CA THR A 19 3.32 -0.50 12.54
C THR A 19 4.39 -0.86 13.57
N GLY A 20 4.68 0.07 14.48
CA GLY A 20 5.62 -0.11 15.59
C GLY A 20 6.93 0.65 15.40
N THR A 21 7.83 0.51 16.39
CA THR A 21 9.13 1.17 16.38
C THR A 21 10.00 0.60 15.26
N TRP A 22 10.50 1.48 14.40
CA TRP A 22 11.33 1.10 13.28
C TRP A 22 12.66 1.84 13.36
N LEU A 23 13.73 1.09 13.61
CA LEU A 23 15.09 1.60 13.58
C LEU A 23 15.73 1.28 12.22
N CYS A 24 16.50 2.21 11.69
CA CYS A 24 17.31 1.95 10.52
C CYS A 24 18.38 0.91 10.88
N PRO A 25 18.48 -0.24 10.18
CA PRO A 25 19.46 -1.27 10.49
C PRO A 25 20.90 -0.84 10.15
N VAL A 26 21.08 0.31 9.48
CA VAL A 26 22.39 0.78 9.04
C VAL A 26 22.98 1.84 9.96
N CYS A 27 22.19 2.82 10.37
CA CYS A 27 22.65 3.90 11.25
C CYS A 27 22.01 3.90 12.65
N GLY A 28 21.02 3.04 12.90
CA GLY A 28 20.31 2.99 14.18
C GLY A 28 19.31 4.13 14.41
N ALA A 29 19.14 5.04 13.44
CA ALA A 29 18.19 6.16 13.57
C ALA A 29 16.74 5.66 13.62
N ASP A 30 15.91 6.32 14.44
CA ASP A 30 14.47 6.07 14.45
C ASP A 30 13.83 6.59 13.16
N ILE A 31 13.26 5.67 12.40
CA ILE A 31 12.53 5.92 11.15
C ILE A 31 11.05 5.53 11.31
N THR A 32 10.56 5.43 12.55
CA THR A 32 9.17 5.11 12.87
C THR A 32 8.23 6.11 12.20
N ARG A 33 8.60 7.39 12.22
CA ARG A 33 7.83 8.50 11.65
C ARG A 33 8.02 8.71 10.14
N VAL A 34 8.93 7.95 9.52
CA VAL A 34 9.13 8.04 8.06
C VAL A 34 7.96 7.35 7.35
N ASN A 35 7.46 7.96 6.29
CA ASN A 35 6.39 7.38 5.48
C ASN A 35 6.83 6.09 4.80
N LEU A 36 5.94 5.10 4.80
CA LEU A 36 6.09 3.90 4.00
C LEU A 36 6.16 4.28 2.53
N GLN A 37 7.14 3.74 1.82
CA GLN A 37 7.05 3.69 0.37
C GLN A 37 6.07 2.58 0.02
N ALA A 38 5.04 2.94 -0.74
CA ALA A 38 4.12 1.97 -1.31
C ALA A 38 4.94 0.88 -2.02
N PRO A 39 4.51 -0.39 -1.96
CA PRO A 39 5.15 -1.43 -2.75
C PRO A 39 5.19 -0.93 -4.19
N GLU A 40 6.39 -0.96 -4.75
CA GLU A 40 6.65 -0.74 -6.17
C GLU A 40 5.78 -1.75 -6.94
N THR A 41 4.55 -1.32 -7.27
CA THR A 41 3.67 -2.05 -8.18
C THR A 41 4.49 -2.17 -9.44
N ARG A 42 4.99 -3.38 -9.74
CA ARG A 42 5.61 -3.68 -11.05
C ARG A 42 4.66 -3.11 -12.09
N GLY A 43 5.12 -2.07 -12.78
CA GLY A 43 4.26 -1.02 -13.31
C GLY A 43 3.05 -1.52 -14.10
N MET A 44 1.91 -0.86 -13.88
CA MET A 44 1.08 -0.51 -15.03
C MET A 44 1.71 0.76 -15.59
N PRO A 45 2.47 0.71 -16.69
CA PRO A 45 2.94 1.93 -17.32
C PRO A 45 1.70 2.64 -17.86
N GLY A 46 1.52 3.89 -17.44
CA GLY A 46 0.45 4.76 -17.93
C GLY A 46 0.53 4.95 -19.44
N ARG A 47 -0.10 4.04 -20.19
CA ARG A 47 -0.55 4.27 -21.58
C ARG A 47 -1.69 3.32 -21.97
N LEU A 48 -2.75 3.27 -21.15
CA LEU A 48 -4.07 2.85 -21.64
C LEU A 48 -5.15 3.69 -20.94
N GLN A 49 -5.27 4.95 -21.35
CA GLN A 49 -6.55 5.66 -21.28
C GLN A 49 -7.47 5.00 -22.31
N TYR A 50 -8.16 3.93 -21.95
CA TYR A 50 -9.26 3.42 -22.79
C TYR A 50 -10.51 3.39 -21.93
N LEU A 51 -11.18 4.52 -22.01
CA LEU A 51 -12.59 4.78 -21.78
C LEU A 51 -13.45 3.51 -21.72
N ALA A 52 -14.27 3.44 -20.66
CA ALA A 52 -15.68 3.11 -20.75
C ALA A 52 -16.06 1.89 -21.62
N THR A 53 -15.93 0.68 -21.11
CA THR A 53 -16.92 -0.38 -21.37
C THR A 53 -17.03 -1.27 -20.14
N GLY A 54 -18.25 -1.40 -19.63
CA GLY A 54 -18.55 -1.81 -18.26
C GLY A 54 -18.23 -3.26 -17.92
N PHE A 55 -18.10 -3.52 -16.61
CA PHE A 55 -18.29 -4.83 -16.03
C PHE A 55 -19.06 -4.71 -14.70
N PRO A 56 -20.08 -5.57 -14.46
CA PRO A 56 -21.18 -5.32 -13.53
C PRO A 56 -20.82 -5.51 -12.05
N LYS A 57 -21.52 -4.74 -11.22
CA LYS A 57 -21.45 -4.68 -9.74
C LYS A 57 -22.32 -5.75 -9.06
N GLU A 58 -22.27 -7.00 -9.49
CA GLU A 58 -23.07 -8.07 -8.87
C GLU A 58 -22.18 -9.02 -8.07
N ALA A 59 -22.04 -8.71 -6.77
CA ALA A 59 -22.13 -9.68 -5.70
C ALA A 59 -21.97 -8.97 -4.35
N ILE A 60 -22.67 -9.48 -3.35
CA ILE A 60 -22.62 -9.15 -1.92
C ILE A 60 -23.60 -8.03 -1.52
N LEU A 61 -24.87 -8.37 -1.28
CA LEU A 61 -25.32 -8.89 0.03
C LEU A 61 -26.85 -9.03 0.03
N SER A 62 -27.33 -10.24 0.31
CA SER A 62 -28.74 -10.55 0.51
C SER A 62 -29.33 -9.84 1.74
N THR A 63 -30.66 -9.74 1.73
CA THR A 63 -31.57 -9.50 2.86
C THR A 63 -32.01 -8.06 3.08
N GLU A 64 -33.18 -7.74 2.51
CA GLU A 64 -34.42 -7.32 3.19
C GLU A 64 -35.47 -7.06 2.07
N ARG A 65 -36.76 -7.44 2.10
CA ARG A 65 -37.76 -7.43 3.17
C ARG A 65 -39.09 -7.99 2.61
N GLU A 66 -39.91 -8.58 3.46
CA GLU A 66 -41.32 -8.94 3.24
C GLU A 66 -42.18 -7.83 2.63
N LEU A 67 -43.22 -8.23 1.86
CA LEU A 67 -44.63 -7.77 1.83
C LEU A 67 -45.22 -7.66 0.42
N VAL A 68 -46.02 -8.68 0.04
CA VAL A 68 -47.43 -8.55 -0.36
C VAL A 68 -48.09 -9.93 -0.32
#